data_AF-A0A2Y9T565-F1
#
_entry.id   AF-A0A2Y9T565-F1
#
_cell.length_a   1.000
_cell.length_b   1.000
_cell.length_c   1.000
_cell.angle_alpha   90.00
_cell.angle_beta   90.00
_cell.angle_gamma   90.00
#
_symmetry.space_group_name_H-M   'P 1'
#
loop_
_entity.id
_entity.type
_entity.pdbx_description
1 polymer ?
#
loop_
_entity_poly.entity_id
_entity_poly.type
_entity_poly.pdbx_seq_one_letter_code
_entity_poly.pdbx_strand_id
1 'polypeptide(L)'
;MLGACLGLWVCTLGCAVHAYPNTSPLLGSSWGGLTHLYTATARNSYHLQIHRDGHVDGSPQQTIYSALMIRSEEAGFVVITGVMSRRYLCMDFRGNIFGSHHFSPESCRFRQRTLENGYDVYHSPQHRFLVSLGRAKRAFLPGTNPPPYAQFLSRRNEIPLPDFATARPRRHTRSAHDAGDPLSVLKPRARATPAPASCSQERPSAEDSGPAASDPLGVLRGHRLDARAGPGGAERCRRFPSLA
;
A
#
# COMPACT_ATOMS: atom_id res chain seq x y z
N MET A 1 15.19 69.18 49.20
CA MET A 1 13.93 68.83 48.50
C MET A 1 14.28 68.54 47.05
N LEU A 2 14.64 67.28 46.74
CA LEU A 2 14.99 66.82 45.39
C LEU A 2 14.00 65.70 45.06
N GLY A 3 13.04 66.01 44.19
CA GLY A 3 11.97 65.11 43.77
C GLY A 3 12.49 64.05 42.81
N ALA A 4 12.20 62.78 43.11
CA ALA A 4 12.46 61.66 42.22
C ALA A 4 11.33 61.55 41.18
N CYS A 5 11.66 61.79 39.90
CA CYS A 5 10.80 61.40 38.79
C CYS A 5 10.94 59.89 38.54
N LEU A 6 9.95 59.10 38.96
CA LEU A 6 9.82 57.71 38.51
C LEU A 6 9.29 57.70 37.07
N GLY A 7 10.15 57.35 36.12
CA GLY A 7 9.74 56.98 34.77
C GLY A 7 9.08 55.60 34.79
N LEU A 8 7.79 55.53 34.42
CA LEU A 8 7.12 54.26 34.17
C LEU A 8 7.49 53.77 32.76
N TRP A 9 8.33 52.74 32.68
CA TRP A 9 8.54 51.98 31.45
C TRP A 9 7.49 50.86 31.39
N VAL A 10 6.48 51.05 30.54
CA VAL A 10 5.49 50.02 30.23
C VAL A 10 6.13 49.08 29.20
N CYS A 11 6.65 47.94 29.67
CA CYS A 11 7.08 46.85 28.82
C CYS A 11 5.84 46.17 28.22
N THR A 12 5.49 46.51 26.98
CA THR A 12 4.50 45.76 26.20
C THR A 12 5.13 44.42 25.80
N LEU A 13 4.85 43.38 26.60
CA LEU A 13 5.22 42.01 26.29
C LEU A 13 4.39 41.54 25.08
N GLY A 14 4.89 41.79 23.87
CA GLY A 14 4.35 41.21 22.66
C GLY A 14 4.46 39.69 22.73
N CYS A 15 3.34 38.99 22.87
CA CYS A 15 3.28 37.55 22.70
C CYS A 15 3.57 37.22 21.23
N ALA A 16 4.85 37.11 20.87
CA ALA A 16 5.25 36.47 19.64
C ALA A 16 4.90 34.97 19.79
N VAL A 17 3.76 34.58 19.20
CA VAL A 17 3.42 33.16 19.00
C VAL A 17 4.41 32.64 17.97
N HIS A 18 5.59 32.24 18.43
CA HIS A 18 6.57 31.56 17.61
C HIS A 18 6.02 30.15 17.37
N ALA A 19 5.40 29.93 16.21
CA ALA A 19 5.06 28.59 15.78
C ALA A 19 6.35 27.75 15.85
N TYR A 20 6.26 26.58 16.50
CA TYR A 20 7.38 25.65 16.63
C TYR A 20 7.96 25.37 15.24
N PRO A 21 9.29 25.34 15.08
CA PRO A 21 9.91 25.02 13.80
C PRO A 21 9.49 23.61 13.39
N ASN A 22 8.64 23.51 12.37
CA ASN A 22 8.27 22.25 11.75
C ASN A 22 9.36 21.94 10.71
N THR A 23 10.27 21.04 11.05
CA THR A 23 11.24 20.49 10.08
C THR A 23 10.46 19.69 9.05
N SER A 24 10.07 20.33 7.94
CA SER A 24 9.30 19.72 6.86
C SER A 24 9.98 18.43 6.36
N PRO A 25 9.41 17.24 6.61
CA PRO A 25 10.01 15.96 6.22
C PRO A 25 9.88 15.67 4.71
N LEU A 26 9.37 16.63 3.93
CA LEU A 26 8.93 16.46 2.54
C LEU A 26 9.99 16.84 1.48
N LEU A 27 11.18 17.28 1.89
CA LEU A 27 12.21 17.77 0.96
C LEU A 27 13.17 16.67 0.44
N GLY A 28 13.00 15.42 0.87
CA GLY A 28 13.68 14.27 0.28
C GLY A 28 12.71 13.48 -0.60
N SER A 29 13.04 13.28 -1.87
CA SER A 29 12.28 12.48 -2.86
C SER A 29 12.08 10.99 -2.52
N SER A 30 12.32 10.60 -1.26
CA SER A 30 12.08 9.28 -0.70
C SER A 30 10.77 9.29 0.08
N TRP A 31 9.90 8.31 -0.13
CA TRP A 31 8.76 8.07 0.76
C TRP A 31 9.18 8.25 2.24
N GLY A 32 8.45 9.11 2.95
CA GLY A 32 8.72 9.51 4.33
C GLY A 32 8.73 8.30 5.26
N GLY A 33 9.90 7.71 5.47
CA GLY A 33 10.14 6.66 6.45
C GLY A 33 10.43 5.26 5.90
N LEU A 34 10.69 5.07 4.60
CA LEU A 34 11.25 3.80 4.14
C LEU A 34 12.72 3.65 4.55
N THR A 35 13.06 2.47 5.05
CA THR A 35 14.43 2.12 5.42
C THR A 35 14.78 0.73 4.91
N HIS A 36 16.09 0.48 4.77
CA HIS A 36 16.65 -0.82 4.47
C HIS A 36 17.48 -1.27 5.67
N LEU A 37 17.15 -2.43 6.25
CA LEU A 37 17.93 -3.01 7.33
C LEU A 37 19.20 -3.65 6.77
N TYR A 38 20.33 -2.97 6.97
CA TYR A 38 21.64 -3.39 6.49
C TYR A 38 22.40 -4.16 7.57
N THR A 39 22.92 -5.33 7.25
CA THR A 39 23.80 -6.11 8.12
C THR A 39 25.13 -6.33 7.42
N ALA A 40 26.22 -6.19 8.17
CA ALA A 40 27.56 -6.37 7.67
C ALA A 40 28.33 -7.34 8.54
N THR A 41 29.13 -8.17 7.89
CA THR A 41 30.10 -9.08 8.52
C THR A 41 31.47 -8.80 7.95
N ALA A 42 32.51 -9.41 8.52
CA ALA A 42 33.88 -9.25 8.02
C ALA A 42 34.07 -9.70 6.56
N ARG A 43 33.13 -10.49 5.99
CA ARG A 43 33.24 -11.02 4.63
C ARG A 43 32.18 -10.45 3.70
N ASN A 44 30.93 -10.40 4.16
CA ASN A 44 29.78 -10.10 3.32
C ASN A 44 28.86 -9.09 4.00
N SER A 45 28.12 -8.33 3.18
CA SER A 45 27.08 -7.42 3.65
C SER A 45 25.81 -7.55 2.82
N TYR A 46 24.67 -7.36 3.49
CA TYR A 46 23.36 -7.60 2.91
C TYR A 46 22.30 -6.67 3.50
N HIS A 47 21.26 -6.40 2.72
CA HIS A 47 20.03 -5.76 3.15
C HIS A 47 18.95 -6.84 3.29
N LEU A 48 18.21 -6.84 4.40
CA LEU A 48 17.11 -7.76 4.63
C LEU A 48 16.04 -7.55 3.55
N GLN A 49 15.69 -8.62 2.85
CA GLN A 49 14.73 -8.59 1.75
C GLN A 49 13.57 -9.54 2.02
N ILE A 50 12.34 -9.07 1.79
CA ILE A 50 11.12 -9.88 1.94
C ILE A 50 10.48 -10.03 0.56
N HIS A 51 10.58 -11.23 0.00
CA HIS A 51 10.06 -11.54 -1.33
C HIS A 51 8.53 -11.65 -1.36
N ARG A 52 7.96 -11.64 -2.57
CA ARG A 52 6.50 -11.71 -2.79
C ARG A 52 5.89 -13.05 -2.36
N ASP A 53 6.67 -14.12 -2.41
CA ASP A 53 6.29 -15.46 -1.94
C ASP A 53 6.36 -15.60 -0.41
N GLY A 54 7.00 -14.65 0.29
CA GLY A 54 7.21 -14.66 1.73
C GLY A 54 8.58 -15.21 2.16
N HIS A 55 9.46 -15.55 1.22
CA HIS A 55 10.84 -15.88 1.54
C HIS A 55 11.60 -14.64 2.03
N VAL A 56 12.53 -14.84 2.96
CA VAL A 56 13.36 -13.76 3.53
C VAL A 56 14.83 -14.12 3.36
N ASP A 57 15.56 -13.25 2.67
CA ASP A 57 16.99 -13.41 2.38
C ASP A 57 17.72 -12.06 2.47
N GLY A 58 18.96 -12.04 1.98
CA GLY A 58 19.82 -10.86 1.98
C GLY A 58 20.26 -10.46 0.57
N SER A 59 20.09 -9.18 0.22
CA SER A 59 20.59 -8.60 -1.04
C SER A 59 21.79 -7.68 -0.78
N PRO A 60 22.91 -7.80 -1.53
CA PRO A 60 24.06 -6.89 -1.38
C PRO A 60 23.72 -5.41 -1.60
N GLN A 61 22.71 -5.13 -2.42
CA GLN A 61 22.26 -3.77 -2.76
C GLN A 61 20.82 -3.53 -2.30
N GLN A 62 20.43 -2.26 -2.23
CA GLN A 62 19.02 -1.90 -2.00
C GLN A 62 18.17 -2.38 -3.19
N THR A 63 17.05 -3.01 -2.88
CA THR A 63 16.07 -3.47 -3.87
C THR A 63 14.69 -3.01 -3.43
N ILE A 64 13.74 -3.01 -4.36
CA ILE A 64 12.35 -2.69 -4.06
C ILE A 64 11.78 -3.63 -2.97
N TYR A 65 12.25 -4.87 -2.89
CA TYR A 65 11.82 -5.86 -1.88
C TYR A 65 12.56 -5.76 -0.53
N SER A 66 13.70 -5.06 -0.47
CA SER A 66 14.39 -4.75 0.79
C SER A 66 13.97 -3.42 1.40
N ALA A 67 13.05 -2.70 0.76
CA ALA A 67 12.42 -1.52 1.31
C ALA A 67 11.39 -1.90 2.38
N LEU A 68 11.68 -1.52 3.62
CA LEU A 68 10.91 -1.85 4.79
C LEU A 68 10.30 -0.58 5.40
N MET A 69 9.08 -0.73 5.89
CA MET A 69 8.44 0.22 6.77
C MET A 69 8.52 -0.32 8.20
N ILE A 70 9.19 0.41 9.07
CA ILE A 70 9.31 0.09 10.50
C ILE A 70 8.36 1.00 11.25
N ARG A 71 7.35 0.42 11.88
CA ARG A 71 6.38 1.15 12.72
C ARG A 71 6.64 0.83 14.17
N SER A 72 6.82 1.87 14.98
CA SER A 72 6.84 1.75 16.45
C SER A 72 5.40 1.57 16.93
N GLU A 73 5.18 0.64 17.86
CA GLU A 73 3.86 0.34 18.42
C GLU A 73 3.80 0.79 19.90
N GLU A 74 4.29 -0.05 20.81
CA GLU A 74 4.41 0.22 22.25
C GLU A 74 5.88 0.32 22.66
N ALA A 75 6.18 0.59 23.94
CA ALA A 75 7.52 0.85 24.50
C ALA A 75 8.67 -0.06 23.98
N GLY A 76 9.27 0.33 22.85
CA GLY A 76 10.37 -0.38 22.18
C GLY A 76 9.97 -1.58 21.34
N PHE A 77 8.67 -1.75 21.04
CA PHE A 77 8.17 -2.75 20.11
C PHE A 77 7.97 -2.17 18.72
N VAL A 78 8.31 -2.97 17.71
CA VAL A 78 8.21 -2.60 16.32
C VAL A 78 7.56 -3.68 15.48
N VAL A 79 6.89 -3.22 14.42
CA VAL A 79 6.38 -4.04 13.33
C VAL A 79 7.14 -3.68 12.08
N ILE A 80 7.74 -4.69 11.44
CA ILE A 80 8.55 -4.53 10.22
C ILE A 80 7.72 -5.05 9.05
N THR A 81 7.49 -4.21 8.06
CA THR A 81 6.65 -4.54 6.89
C THR A 81 7.42 -4.35 5.60
N GLY A 82 7.48 -5.37 4.76
CA GLY A 82 8.00 -5.28 3.40
C GLY A 82 6.98 -4.59 2.51
N VAL A 83 7.32 -3.40 1.99
CA VAL A 83 6.31 -2.55 1.34
C VAL A 83 5.92 -3.08 -0.03
N MET A 84 6.88 -3.62 -0.78
CA MET A 84 6.62 -4.23 -2.07
C MET A 84 5.95 -5.59 -1.99
N SER A 85 6.36 -6.43 -1.05
CA SER A 85 5.73 -7.74 -0.86
C SER A 85 4.38 -7.65 -0.15
N ARG A 86 4.09 -6.52 0.52
CA ARG A 86 2.90 -6.33 1.38
C ARG A 86 2.79 -7.42 2.44
N ARG A 87 3.93 -7.73 3.05
CA ARG A 87 4.08 -8.78 4.06
C ARG A 87 4.74 -8.24 5.31
N TYR A 88 4.26 -8.69 6.45
CA TYR A 88 4.89 -8.48 7.75
C TYR A 88 6.05 -9.46 7.90
N LEU A 89 7.17 -8.99 8.44
CA LEU A 89 8.22 -9.87 8.92
C LEU A 89 7.71 -10.58 10.17
N CYS A 90 7.74 -11.90 10.17
CA CYS A 90 7.31 -12.74 11.27
C CYS A 90 8.39 -13.77 11.58
N MET A 91 8.33 -14.34 12.78
CA MET A 91 9.27 -15.33 13.27
C MET A 91 8.52 -16.52 13.85
N ASP A 92 8.97 -17.74 13.51
CA ASP A 92 8.45 -18.97 14.10
C ASP A 92 9.09 -19.28 15.46
N PHE A 93 8.58 -20.32 16.13
CA PHE A 93 9.10 -20.79 17.43
C PHE A 93 10.55 -21.31 17.36
N ARG A 94 11.10 -21.55 16.17
CA ARG A 94 12.47 -22.00 15.92
C ARG A 94 13.42 -20.84 15.61
N GLY A 95 12.91 -19.61 15.52
CA GLY A 95 13.68 -18.42 15.16
C GLY A 95 13.85 -18.20 13.65
N ASN A 96 13.14 -18.94 12.80
CA ASN A 96 13.12 -18.68 11.36
C ASN A 96 12.23 -17.50 11.05
N ILE A 97 12.74 -16.61 10.22
CA ILE A 97 12.03 -15.41 9.78
C ILE A 97 11.39 -15.64 8.41
N PHE A 98 10.18 -15.15 8.23
CA PHE A 98 9.41 -15.28 7.00
C PHE A 98 8.44 -14.10 6.84
N GLY A 99 7.93 -13.91 5.63
CA GLY A 99 6.95 -12.87 5.30
C GLY A 99 5.51 -13.39 5.31
N SER A 100 4.66 -12.86 6.19
CA SER A 100 3.22 -13.18 6.24
C SER A 100 2.35 -12.03 5.75
N HIS A 101 1.26 -12.32 5.03
CA HIS A 101 0.23 -11.32 4.73
C HIS A 101 -0.66 -10.99 5.93
N HIS A 102 -0.79 -11.93 6.87
CA HIS A 102 -1.61 -11.76 8.07
C HIS A 102 -0.71 -11.35 9.24
N PHE A 103 -1.09 -10.28 9.91
CA PHE A 103 -0.40 -9.82 11.11
C PHE A 103 -0.80 -10.69 12.30
N SER A 104 0.21 -11.16 13.04
CA SER A 104 0.04 -11.79 14.35
C SER A 104 0.97 -11.12 15.35
N PRO A 105 0.47 -10.61 16.49
CA PRO A 105 1.27 -9.88 17.47
C PRO A 105 2.28 -10.78 18.20
N GLU A 106 2.09 -12.10 18.14
CA GLU A 106 2.94 -13.10 18.77
C GLU A 106 4.21 -13.35 17.95
N SER A 107 4.05 -13.48 16.63
CA SER A 107 5.13 -13.84 15.70
C SER A 107 5.71 -12.66 14.94
N CYS A 108 4.93 -11.60 14.68
CA CYS A 108 5.29 -10.50 13.77
C CYS A 108 5.65 -9.19 14.50
N ARG A 109 5.72 -9.23 15.83
CA ARG A 109 6.12 -8.12 16.68
C ARG A 109 7.49 -8.40 17.28
N PHE A 110 8.39 -7.44 17.15
CA PHE A 110 9.75 -7.57 17.67
C PHE A 110 10.05 -6.45 18.65
N ARG A 111 10.92 -6.73 19.62
CA ARG A 111 11.48 -5.70 20.48
C ARG A 111 12.78 -5.18 19.87
N GLN A 112 12.81 -3.89 19.57
CA GLN A 112 14.00 -3.19 19.09
C GLN A 112 14.86 -2.78 20.28
N ARG A 113 16.18 -2.98 20.16
CA ARG A 113 17.18 -2.42 21.06
C ARG A 113 18.37 -1.94 20.27
N THR A 114 18.81 -0.72 20.54
CA THR A 114 20.06 -0.19 20.02
C THR A 114 21.19 -0.64 20.94
N LEU A 115 22.22 -1.25 20.37
CA LEU A 115 23.44 -1.67 21.05
C LEU A 115 24.38 -0.47 21.25
N GLU A 116 25.38 -0.64 22.12
CA GLU A 116 26.40 0.37 22.39
C GLU A 116 27.22 0.75 21.14
N ASN A 117 27.33 -0.16 20.17
CA ASN A 117 28.02 0.09 18.91
C ASN A 117 27.15 0.84 17.87
N GLY A 118 25.94 1.24 18.22
CA GLY A 118 25.01 1.97 17.35
C GLY A 118 24.20 1.11 16.38
N TYR A 119 24.36 -0.22 16.40
CA TYR A 119 23.52 -1.14 15.63
C TYR A 119 22.25 -1.51 16.39
N ASP A 120 21.17 -1.72 15.66
CA ASP A 120 19.92 -2.21 16.19
C ASP A 120 19.83 -3.74 16.14
N VAL A 121 19.21 -4.31 17.17
CA VAL A 121 18.83 -5.71 17.21
C VAL A 121 17.33 -5.83 17.42
N TYR A 122 16.75 -6.82 16.75
CA TYR A 122 15.32 -7.15 16.85
C TYR A 122 15.20 -8.57 17.39
N HIS A 123 14.40 -8.78 18.43
CA HIS A 123 14.15 -10.12 18.95
C HIS A 123 12.66 -10.35 19.23
N SER A 124 12.23 -11.60 19.09
CA SER A 124 10.89 -12.01 19.49
C SER A 124 10.75 -11.92 21.02
N PRO A 125 9.71 -11.27 21.55
CA PRO A 125 9.47 -11.24 22.99
C PRO A 125 9.10 -12.62 23.55
N GLN A 126 8.46 -13.46 22.74
CA GLN A 126 7.99 -14.78 23.16
C GLN A 126 9.10 -15.83 23.11
N HIS A 127 9.82 -15.90 21.98
CA HIS A 127 10.80 -16.96 21.75
C HIS A 127 12.24 -16.53 22.03
N ARG A 128 12.47 -15.23 22.32
CA ARG A 128 13.79 -14.61 22.57
C ARG A 128 14.79 -14.71 21.42
N PHE A 129 14.48 -15.38 20.31
CA PHE A 129 15.34 -15.44 19.13
C PHE A 129 15.52 -14.06 18.48
N LEU A 130 16.76 -13.81 18.06
CA LEU A 130 17.15 -12.64 17.27
C LEU A 130 16.71 -12.82 15.82
N VAL A 131 16.23 -11.73 15.21
CA VAL A 131 16.09 -11.65 13.75
C VAL A 131 17.48 -11.77 13.16
N SER A 132 17.69 -12.71 12.24
CA SER A 132 18.98 -12.90 11.61
C SER A 132 18.84 -13.54 10.23
N LEU A 133 19.60 -13.00 9.27
CA LEU A 133 19.76 -13.59 7.93
C LEU A 133 20.67 -14.84 7.94
N GLY A 134 21.40 -15.06 9.03
CA GLY A 134 22.26 -16.24 9.19
C GLY A 134 21.45 -17.53 9.35
N ARG A 135 22.08 -18.66 9.02
CA ARG A 135 21.52 -20.00 9.25
C ARG A 135 21.38 -20.33 10.74
N ALA A 136 22.34 -19.90 11.54
CA ALA A 136 22.34 -20.12 12.98
C ALA A 136 21.40 -19.13 13.69
N LYS A 137 20.34 -19.64 14.29
CA LYS A 137 19.40 -18.83 15.09
C LYS A 137 19.90 -18.78 16.53
N ARG A 138 20.03 -17.58 17.08
CA ARG A 138 20.52 -17.33 18.44
C ARG A 138 19.50 -16.55 19.24
N ALA A 139 19.32 -16.94 20.50
CA ALA A 139 18.53 -16.17 21.45
C ALA A 139 19.29 -14.89 21.86
N PHE A 140 18.53 -13.84 22.15
CA PHE A 140 19.04 -12.64 22.78
C PHE A 140 19.33 -12.93 24.25
N LEU A 141 20.59 -12.77 24.66
CA LEU A 141 21.04 -12.91 26.04
C LEU A 141 21.57 -11.55 26.52
N PRO A 142 21.10 -11.03 27.67
CA PRO A 142 21.62 -9.79 28.21
C PRO A 142 23.12 -9.92 28.52
N GLY A 143 23.91 -8.91 28.17
CA GLY A 143 25.37 -8.89 28.41
C GLY A 143 26.21 -9.72 27.43
N THR A 144 25.61 -10.40 26.45
CA THR A 144 26.35 -11.11 25.39
C THR A 144 26.25 -10.37 24.07
N ASN A 145 27.35 -10.33 23.30
CA ASN A 145 27.35 -9.74 21.97
C ASN A 145 26.56 -10.60 20.97
N PRO A 146 25.53 -10.05 20.31
CA PRO A 146 24.76 -10.77 19.31
C PRO A 146 25.60 -11.04 18.05
N PRO A 147 25.30 -12.10 17.28
CA PRO A 147 26.05 -12.42 16.07
C PRO A 147 25.94 -11.28 15.03
N PRO A 148 26.97 -11.06 14.18
CA PRO A 148 26.98 -9.96 13.20
C PRO A 148 25.74 -9.92 12.30
N TYR A 149 25.28 -11.08 11.80
CA TYR A 149 24.07 -11.20 10.96
C TYR A 149 22.74 -10.90 11.68
N ALA A 150 22.77 -10.59 12.98
CA ALA A 150 21.61 -10.16 13.76
C ALA A 150 21.68 -8.68 14.17
N GLN A 151 22.78 -8.00 13.83
CA GLN A 151 22.97 -6.58 14.05
C GLN A 151 22.64 -5.85 12.75
N PHE A 152 21.74 -4.88 12.83
CA PHE A 152 21.23 -4.14 11.68
C PHE A 152 21.47 -2.64 11.83
N LEU A 153 21.77 -2.00 10.72
CA LEU A 153 21.85 -0.56 10.58
C LEU A 153 20.71 -0.11 9.67
N SER A 154 19.88 0.80 10.16
CA SER A 154 18.78 1.38 9.39
C SER A 154 19.34 2.37 8.35
N ARG A 155 19.35 1.97 7.07
CA ARG A 155 19.79 2.82 5.95
C ARG A 155 18.60 3.52 5.29
N ARG A 156 18.77 4.76 4.87
CA ARG A 156 17.75 5.50 4.09
C ARG A 156 17.52 4.85 2.73
N ASN A 157 16.28 4.91 2.24
CA ASN A 157 15.94 4.46 0.89
C ASN A 157 16.49 5.42 -0.16
N GLU A 158 17.27 4.88 -1.09
CA GLU A 158 17.86 5.60 -2.23
C GLU A 158 17.13 5.27 -3.55
N ILE A 159 16.20 4.31 -3.54
CA ILE A 159 15.47 3.87 -4.74
C ILE A 159 14.35 4.88 -5.08
N PRO A 160 14.26 5.35 -6.34
CA PRO A 160 13.18 6.21 -6.81
C PRO A 160 11.79 5.57 -6.68
N LEU A 161 10.78 6.40 -6.38
CA LEU A 161 9.39 5.96 -6.23
C LEU A 161 8.77 5.22 -7.44
N PRO A 162 9.07 5.57 -8.71
CA PRO A 162 8.49 4.87 -9.86
C PRO A 162 8.81 3.38 -9.91
N ASP A 163 9.95 2.95 -9.36
CA ASP A 163 10.38 1.56 -9.38
C ASP A 163 9.52 0.66 -8.47
N PHE A 164 8.79 1.26 -7.53
CA PHE A 164 7.84 0.56 -6.66
C PHE A 164 6.50 0.27 -7.35
N ALA A 165 6.24 0.84 -8.53
CA ALA A 165 5.05 0.53 -9.30
C ALA A 165 5.28 -0.74 -10.14
N THR A 166 4.81 -1.89 -9.67
CA THR A 166 4.85 -3.12 -10.48
C THR A 166 4.04 -2.93 -11.76
N ALA A 167 4.67 -3.10 -12.92
CA ALA A 167 4.00 -3.03 -14.21
C ALA A 167 2.81 -4.00 -14.23
N ARG A 168 1.67 -3.55 -14.77
CA ARG A 168 0.48 -4.41 -14.91
C ARG A 168 0.87 -5.65 -15.73
N PRO A 169 0.38 -6.85 -15.35
CA PRO A 169 0.69 -8.08 -16.08
C PRO A 169 0.32 -7.90 -17.55
N ARG A 170 1.32 -8.04 -18.44
CA ARG A 170 1.09 -8.06 -19.88
C ARG A 170 0.33 -9.33 -20.19
N ARG A 171 -0.89 -9.20 -20.73
CA ARG A 171 -1.63 -10.34 -21.27
C ARG A 171 -0.86 -10.84 -22.49
N HIS A 172 -0.15 -11.95 -22.34
CA HIS A 172 0.59 -12.59 -23.42
C HIS A 172 -0.31 -13.36 -24.41
N THR A 173 -1.63 -13.40 -24.17
CA THR A 173 -2.63 -14.06 -25.02
C THR A 173 -3.51 -13.05 -25.77
N ARG A 174 -2.92 -12.04 -26.41
CA ARG A 174 -3.70 -11.17 -27.31
C ARG A 174 -3.87 -11.88 -28.65
N SER A 175 -5.03 -12.52 -28.79
CA SER A 175 -5.66 -13.05 -30.00
C SER A 175 -4.76 -13.84 -30.96
N ALA A 176 -4.74 -15.16 -30.81
CA ALA A 176 -4.24 -16.06 -31.85
C ALA A 176 -5.30 -16.32 -32.96
N HIS A 177 -6.38 -15.53 -33.06
CA HIS A 177 -7.54 -15.88 -33.90
C HIS A 177 -8.19 -14.73 -34.71
N ASP A 178 -7.61 -13.53 -34.75
CA ASP A 178 -8.18 -12.44 -35.60
C ASP A 178 -7.32 -12.20 -36.85
N ALA A 179 -7.41 -13.10 -37.83
CA ALA A 179 -6.79 -12.89 -39.15
C ALA A 179 -7.43 -11.72 -39.94
N GLY A 180 -8.57 -11.19 -39.49
CA GLY A 180 -9.33 -10.14 -40.19
C GLY A 180 -9.07 -8.70 -39.74
N ASP A 181 -8.39 -8.46 -38.60
CA ASP A 181 -8.11 -7.11 -38.09
C ASP A 181 -6.74 -7.01 -37.39
N PRO A 182 -5.64 -7.06 -38.18
CA PRO A 182 -4.27 -7.02 -37.64
C PRO A 182 -3.94 -5.70 -36.93
N LEU A 183 -4.67 -4.62 -37.23
CA LEU A 183 -4.45 -3.29 -36.63
C LEU A 183 -5.37 -3.02 -35.43
N SER A 184 -6.27 -3.94 -35.07
CA SER A 184 -7.29 -3.73 -34.02
C SER A 184 -8.11 -2.44 -34.24
N VAL A 185 -8.49 -2.16 -35.50
CA VAL A 185 -9.34 -1.01 -35.86
C VAL A 185 -10.76 -1.21 -35.32
N LEU A 186 -11.25 -2.44 -35.34
CA LEU A 186 -12.54 -2.84 -34.82
C LEU A 186 -12.37 -3.23 -33.34
N LYS A 187 -12.40 -2.25 -32.44
CA LYS A 187 -12.50 -2.52 -30.99
C LYS A 187 -13.97 -2.68 -30.61
N PRO A 188 -14.48 -3.90 -30.33
CA PRO A 188 -15.84 -4.05 -29.87
C PRO A 188 -15.94 -3.36 -28.51
N ARG A 189 -16.76 -2.32 -28.42
CA ARG A 189 -17.14 -1.75 -27.14
C ARG A 189 -18.06 -2.74 -26.45
N ALA A 190 -17.76 -3.13 -25.21
CA ALA A 190 -18.66 -3.95 -24.43
C ALA A 190 -20.04 -3.29 -24.40
N ARG A 191 -21.06 -3.99 -24.92
CA ARG A 191 -22.44 -3.52 -24.92
C ARG A 191 -22.87 -3.30 -23.48
N ALA A 192 -23.30 -2.08 -23.14
CA ALA A 192 -23.86 -1.80 -21.84
C ALA A 192 -25.07 -2.73 -21.61
N THR A 193 -25.03 -3.54 -20.56
CA THR A 193 -26.24 -4.16 -20.03
C THR A 193 -27.19 -3.03 -19.62
N PRO A 194 -28.42 -2.97 -20.15
CA PRO A 194 -29.37 -1.95 -19.73
C PRO A 194 -29.60 -2.07 -18.22
N ALA A 195 -29.63 -0.92 -17.53
CA ALA A 195 -29.96 -0.88 -16.11
C ALA A 195 -31.35 -1.49 -15.90
N PRO A 196 -31.58 -2.26 -14.82
CA PRO A 196 -32.92 -2.75 -14.50
C PRO A 196 -33.85 -1.54 -14.32
N ALA A 197 -35.06 -1.63 -14.87
CA ALA A 197 -36.04 -0.55 -14.85
C ALA A 197 -36.31 -0.07 -13.43
N SER A 198 -35.89 1.16 -13.13
CA SER A 198 -36.26 1.87 -11.90
C SER A 198 -37.74 2.26 -12.00
N CYS A 199 -38.56 1.79 -11.07
CA CYS A 199 -39.98 2.12 -10.98
C CYS A 199 -40.20 3.49 -10.31
N SER A 200 -39.53 4.53 -10.80
CA SER A 200 -39.74 5.91 -10.36
C SER A 200 -40.57 6.64 -11.40
N GLN A 201 -41.80 6.98 -11.02
CA GLN A 201 -42.76 7.69 -11.83
C GLN A 201 -42.42 9.19 -11.82
N GLU A 202 -41.48 9.61 -12.68
CA GLU A 202 -41.30 11.02 -13.01
C GLU A 202 -41.75 11.28 -14.45
N ARG A 203 -42.60 12.30 -14.59
CA ARG A 203 -43.26 12.67 -15.85
C ARG A 203 -42.24 13.22 -16.84
N PRO A 204 -42.35 12.94 -18.14
CA PRO A 204 -41.41 13.48 -19.11
C PRO A 204 -41.70 14.97 -19.36
N SER A 205 -40.73 15.83 -19.04
CA SER A 205 -40.69 17.20 -19.55
C SER A 205 -40.38 17.14 -21.05
N ALA A 206 -41.23 17.75 -21.85
CA ALA A 206 -41.04 17.95 -23.27
C ALA A 206 -39.87 18.91 -23.47
N GLU A 207 -38.78 18.42 -24.06
CA GLU A 207 -37.81 19.15 -24.90
C GLU A 207 -36.59 18.24 -25.13
N ASP A 208 -36.66 17.42 -26.17
CA ASP A 208 -35.46 17.09 -26.96
C ASP A 208 -35.88 16.63 -28.36
N SER A 209 -36.25 17.60 -29.20
CA SER A 209 -36.39 17.42 -30.64
C SER A 209 -35.00 17.54 -31.28
N GLY A 210 -34.28 16.42 -31.32
CA GLY A 210 -33.09 16.23 -32.17
C GLY A 210 -33.44 15.40 -33.42
N PRO A 211 -32.91 15.74 -34.61
CA PRO A 211 -33.43 15.27 -35.90
C PRO A 211 -33.20 13.77 -36.11
N ALA A 212 -34.25 13.09 -36.57
CA ALA A 212 -34.18 11.75 -37.11
C ALA A 212 -33.18 11.73 -38.28
N ALA A 213 -32.07 11.00 -38.11
CA ALA A 213 -31.22 10.63 -39.22
C ALA A 213 -31.98 9.61 -40.09
N SER A 214 -32.75 10.11 -41.05
CA SER A 214 -33.27 9.34 -42.17
C SER A 214 -32.08 8.92 -43.03
N ASP A 215 -31.75 7.62 -43.01
CA ASP A 215 -30.81 6.97 -43.93
C ASP A 215 -31.41 6.95 -45.34
N PRO A 216 -30.89 7.74 -46.31
CA PRO A 216 -31.46 7.85 -47.64
C PRO A 216 -30.91 6.79 -48.62
N LEU A 217 -30.07 5.86 -48.17
CA LEU A 217 -29.45 4.84 -49.03
C LEU A 217 -29.72 3.43 -48.50
N GLY A 218 -31.00 3.07 -48.37
CA GLY A 218 -31.49 1.81 -47.80
C GLY A 218 -30.79 0.53 -48.26
N VAL A 219 -29.64 0.23 -47.66
CA VAL A 219 -28.75 -0.90 -48.02
C VAL A 219 -28.66 -1.94 -46.90
N LEU A 220 -29.33 -1.75 -45.76
CA LEU A 220 -29.40 -2.78 -44.71
C LEU A 220 -30.80 -3.39 -44.60
N ARG A 221 -31.23 -4.07 -45.68
CA ARG A 221 -32.17 -5.19 -45.56
C ARG A 221 -31.36 -6.44 -45.22
N GLY A 222 -31.42 -6.86 -43.96
CA GLY A 222 -30.80 -8.10 -43.49
C GLY A 222 -31.56 -8.71 -42.32
N HIS A 223 -32.53 -9.56 -42.65
CA HIS A 223 -33.20 -10.55 -41.80
C HIS A 223 -33.85 -10.08 -40.48
N ARG A 224 -35.12 -9.71 -40.62
CA ARG A 224 -36.15 -9.87 -39.59
C ARG A 224 -36.32 -11.36 -39.29
N LEU A 225 -35.83 -11.81 -38.14
CA LEU A 225 -36.32 -13.03 -37.51
C LEU A 225 -37.38 -12.60 -36.48
N ASP A 226 -38.63 -12.83 -36.83
CA ASP A 226 -39.76 -12.71 -35.92
C ASP A 226 -39.64 -13.77 -34.81
N ALA A 227 -39.18 -13.37 -33.63
CA ALA A 227 -39.43 -14.12 -32.40
C ALA A 227 -40.68 -13.53 -31.74
N ARG A 228 -41.85 -14.09 -32.07
CA ARG A 228 -43.10 -13.84 -31.34
C ARG A 228 -42.91 -14.26 -29.89
N ALA A 229 -42.87 -13.28 -28.99
CA ALA A 229 -43.02 -13.49 -27.55
C ALA A 229 -44.44 -14.00 -27.27
N GLY A 230 -44.55 -15.14 -26.58
CA GLY A 230 -45.81 -15.60 -26.00
C GLY A 230 -46.24 -14.72 -24.82
N PRO A 231 -47.54 -14.58 -24.55
CA PRO A 231 -48.05 -13.73 -23.49
C PRO A 231 -47.99 -14.49 -22.16
N GLY A 232 -47.33 -13.92 -21.15
CA GLY A 232 -47.30 -14.53 -19.83
C GLY A 232 -46.79 -13.59 -18.76
N GLY A 233 -47.70 -13.13 -17.89
CA GLY A 233 -47.35 -12.67 -16.55
C GLY A 233 -47.40 -11.16 -16.32
N ALA A 234 -48.50 -10.50 -16.68
CA ALA A 234 -48.98 -9.39 -15.87
C ALA A 234 -49.38 -9.96 -14.51
N GLU A 235 -48.56 -9.78 -13.47
CA GLU A 235 -48.92 -9.72 -12.05
C GLU A 235 -47.69 -10.00 -11.18
N ARG A 236 -46.96 -8.96 -10.76
CA ARG A 236 -46.33 -8.89 -9.42
C ARG A 236 -45.73 -7.52 -9.14
N CYS A 237 -46.59 -6.50 -9.06
CA CYS A 237 -46.31 -5.32 -8.24
C CYS A 237 -47.24 -5.35 -7.04
N ARG A 238 -46.89 -6.11 -6.00
CA ARG A 238 -47.56 -5.98 -4.69
C ARG A 238 -46.87 -4.87 -3.90
N ARG A 239 -47.66 -3.87 -3.49
CA ARG A 239 -47.26 -2.83 -2.54
C ARG A 239 -46.94 -3.48 -1.19
N PHE A 240 -45.77 -3.19 -0.63
CA PHE A 240 -45.50 -3.45 0.79
C PHE A 240 -46.19 -2.36 1.63
N PRO A 241 -46.91 -2.70 2.71
CA PRO A 241 -47.50 -1.70 3.59
C PRO A 241 -46.45 -1.04 4.49
N SER A 242 -46.70 0.23 4.78
CA SER A 242 -45.95 1.07 5.73
C SER A 242 -46.02 0.51 7.15
N LEU A 243 -44.87 0.39 7.81
CA LEU A 243 -44.79 0.14 9.25
C LEU A 243 -44.91 1.48 10.01
N ALA A 244 -45.90 1.51 10.91
CA ALA A 244 -45.92 2.40 12.07
C ALA A 244 -45.00 1.83 13.16
#